data_AF-A0A8M1GWC6-F1
#
_entry.id   AF-A0A8M1GWC6-F1
#
_cell.length_a   1.000
_cell.length_b   1.000
_cell.length_c   1.000
_cell.angle_alpha   90.00
_cell.angle_beta   90.00
_cell.angle_gamma   90.00
#
_symmetry.space_group_name_H-M   'P 1'
#
loop_
_entity.id
_entity.type
_entity.pdbx_description
1 polymer ?
#
loop_
_entity_poly.entity_id
_entity_poly.type
_entity_poly.pdbx_seq_one_letter_code
_entity_poly.pdbx_strand_id
1 'polypeptide(L)'
;MNSLWNILLATTLFLLLPLHTLASPASDDQPIARYSNGHTCLACVAVVSVIEQLAQVHNSTVEASMERLCSYLPEKLFLKTTCYLVIRMFGPDIIKLLSTDMNADVVCHTLEFCKQDPGQPLCHLYPLPKEAWKFTLEKARQIVKKSPTPEYSRSSSDVCSLPFLAKICQRIKSTIKNSVPFKDVDSDKYSVFPTLRGYHWRGRDCNDSNKMAYPGRRPDDWDVHEDSNCNGIWGVDPKDGIPYEKKFCEGSQPRGIILLGDSAGAHFHISPEWITASQMSLKSFINLPTALTNELDWPQLSGATGFLDSINGIKENSIYRQLRKRNHCNHRDYQNISRNGASSRNLEKFLETLSRNQLLDHPAIVIYAMIGNDVCNGKADPVPEMTTPEKLYSNIMQTLKYLNSHLPNGSHVILYGLPDGTFLWDNLHDRYYPLGQLNKDVTYAHFYSFLNCLQVSPCHSWMSSNKTLRTLTSERAKQLSNTLKKIATSQKFTNFDLFYMDFDFHEVIEEWRKRGGQPWQLIEPVDGFHPNEKDVLTCLR
;
A
#
# COMPACT_ATOMS: atom_id res chain seq x y z
N MET A 1 46.24 -8.84 -15.22
CA MET A 1 44.96 -9.01 -15.95
C MET A 1 43.77 -9.07 -14.97
N ASN A 2 43.54 -8.02 -14.17
CA ASN A 2 42.41 -7.93 -13.22
C ASN A 2 41.94 -6.46 -13.09
N SER A 3 41.71 -5.78 -14.22
CA SER A 3 41.39 -4.33 -14.21
C SER A 3 40.31 -3.90 -15.20
N LEU A 4 39.59 -4.83 -15.83
CA LEU A 4 38.52 -4.50 -16.79
C LEU A 4 37.13 -4.99 -16.35
N TRP A 5 37.03 -5.73 -15.24
CA TRP A 5 35.75 -6.25 -14.73
C TRP A 5 34.99 -5.24 -13.84
N ASN A 6 35.69 -4.31 -13.17
CA ASN A 6 35.06 -3.33 -12.26
C ASN A 6 34.57 -2.05 -12.97
N ILE A 7 34.88 -1.87 -14.25
CA ILE A 7 34.58 -0.64 -15.01
C ILE A 7 33.30 -0.78 -15.85
N LEU A 8 32.85 -2.00 -16.12
CA LEU A 8 31.64 -2.30 -16.91
C LEU A 8 30.33 -2.38 -16.08
N LEU A 9 30.41 -2.24 -14.75
CA LEU A 9 29.26 -2.23 -13.83
C LEU A 9 28.68 -0.82 -13.57
N ALA A 10 29.24 0.22 -14.22
CA ALA A 10 29.13 1.61 -13.78
C ALA A 10 27.98 2.44 -14.42
N THR A 11 27.03 1.85 -15.15
CA THR A 11 26.04 2.69 -15.89
C THR A 11 24.57 2.33 -15.67
N THR A 12 24.22 1.43 -14.75
CA THR A 12 22.89 0.79 -14.85
C THR A 12 22.21 0.48 -13.53
N LEU A 13 21.84 1.49 -12.73
CA LEU A 13 21.16 1.23 -11.47
C LEU A 13 20.17 2.32 -10.99
N PHE A 14 19.41 2.90 -11.93
CA PHE A 14 18.49 4.02 -11.65
C PHE A 14 17.04 3.63 -11.28
N LEU A 15 16.77 2.35 -11.05
CA LEU A 15 15.40 1.82 -11.10
C LEU A 15 14.97 0.93 -9.91
N LEU A 16 15.63 1.02 -8.76
CA LEU A 16 15.11 0.39 -7.53
C LEU A 16 14.14 1.26 -6.72
N LEU A 17 14.05 2.57 -7.01
CA LEU A 17 13.01 3.46 -6.45
C LEU A 17 11.70 3.51 -7.28
N PRO A 18 11.68 3.20 -8.59
CA PRO A 18 10.44 3.05 -9.37
C PRO A 18 9.87 1.63 -9.39
N LEU A 19 10.23 0.74 -8.46
CA LEU A 19 9.50 -0.54 -8.30
C LEU A 19 8.04 -0.35 -7.84
N HIS A 20 7.61 0.90 -7.64
CA HIS A 20 6.24 1.29 -7.30
C HIS A 20 5.32 1.48 -8.52
N THR A 21 5.47 0.67 -9.58
CA THR A 21 4.51 0.62 -10.70
C THR A 21 3.21 -0.13 -10.37
N LEU A 22 2.78 -0.21 -9.10
CA LEU A 22 1.53 -0.91 -8.74
C LEU A 22 0.56 -0.12 -7.87
N ALA A 23 0.84 1.15 -7.56
CA ALA A 23 -0.14 2.03 -6.91
C ALA A 23 -1.05 2.78 -7.91
N SER A 24 -0.94 2.52 -9.22
CA SER A 24 -1.80 3.13 -10.26
C SER A 24 -2.73 2.09 -10.89
N PRO A 25 -3.97 2.48 -11.26
CA PRO A 25 -4.94 1.56 -11.84
C PRO A 25 -4.39 1.00 -13.14
N ALA A 26 -4.31 -0.32 -13.24
CA ALA A 26 -4.09 -1.01 -14.49
C ALA A 26 -5.33 -0.82 -15.40
N SER A 27 -5.40 0.31 -16.09
CA SER A 27 -6.20 0.52 -17.31
C SER A 27 -5.23 0.74 -18.47
N ASP A 28 -5.37 -0.09 -19.51
CA ASP A 28 -4.52 -0.12 -20.70
C ASP A 28 -4.62 1.16 -21.56
N ASP A 29 -3.59 1.35 -22.38
CA ASP A 29 -3.44 2.25 -23.54
C ASP A 29 -3.25 3.78 -23.32
N GLN A 30 -2.08 4.22 -22.81
CA GLN A 30 -1.39 5.49 -23.17
C GLN A 30 0.07 5.53 -22.61
N PRO A 31 1.01 6.31 -23.18
CA PRO A 31 2.44 5.99 -23.12
C PRO A 31 3.05 6.09 -21.72
N ILE A 32 3.63 4.95 -21.30
CA ILE A 32 4.35 4.63 -20.05
C ILE A 32 5.39 5.71 -19.62
N ALA A 33 5.83 6.56 -20.55
CA ALA A 33 6.84 7.59 -20.32
C ALA A 33 6.42 8.74 -19.37
N ARG A 34 5.13 9.13 -19.31
CA ARG A 34 4.69 10.26 -18.46
C ARG A 34 4.51 9.89 -16.98
N TYR A 35 3.92 8.73 -16.68
CA TYR A 35 3.69 8.25 -15.31
C TYR A 35 4.98 8.01 -14.52
N SER A 36 6.03 7.54 -15.20
CA SER A 36 7.34 7.28 -14.56
C SER A 36 8.07 8.56 -14.11
N ASN A 37 7.82 9.72 -14.75
CA ASN A 37 8.48 10.97 -14.41
C ASN A 37 7.94 11.60 -13.11
N GLY A 38 6.63 11.52 -12.84
CA GLY A 38 6.01 12.14 -11.65
C GLY A 38 6.48 11.49 -10.35
N HIS A 39 6.48 10.15 -10.28
CA HIS A 39 6.96 9.42 -9.10
C HIS A 39 8.46 9.61 -8.88
N THR A 40 9.24 9.71 -9.96
CA THR A 40 10.68 10.01 -9.88
C THR A 40 10.92 11.40 -9.30
N CYS A 41 10.14 12.41 -9.72
CA CYS A 41 10.20 13.75 -9.17
C CYS A 41 9.84 13.77 -7.68
N LEU A 42 8.72 13.15 -7.29
CA LEU A 42 8.30 13.03 -5.88
C LEU A 42 9.38 12.38 -5.01
N ALA A 43 9.96 11.26 -5.46
CA ALA A 43 11.01 10.56 -4.74
C ALA A 43 12.28 11.40 -4.58
N CYS A 44 12.70 12.11 -5.64
CA CYS A 44 13.84 13.02 -5.57
C CYS A 44 13.58 14.12 -4.53
N VAL A 45 12.44 14.80 -4.62
CA VAL A 45 12.11 15.90 -3.70
C VAL A 45 12.11 15.40 -2.26
N ALA A 46 11.45 14.27 -1.98
CA ALA A 46 11.43 13.68 -0.64
C ALA A 46 12.83 13.35 -0.10
N VAL A 47 13.69 12.70 -0.91
CA VAL A 47 15.04 12.31 -0.46
C VAL A 47 15.93 13.54 -0.23
N VAL A 48 15.90 14.52 -1.14
CA VAL A 48 16.69 15.75 -1.00
C VAL A 48 16.21 16.55 0.23
N SER A 49 14.91 16.64 0.46
CA SER A 49 14.33 17.25 1.66
C SER A 49 14.80 16.57 2.94
N VAL A 50 14.82 15.23 2.99
CA VAL A 50 15.32 14.49 4.15
C VAL A 50 16.80 14.76 4.41
N ILE A 51 17.62 14.80 3.35
CA ILE A 51 19.06 15.11 3.46
C ILE A 51 19.27 16.53 4.03
N GLU A 52 18.54 17.51 3.49
CA GLU A 52 18.60 18.90 3.95
C GLU A 52 18.19 19.02 5.42
N GLN A 53 17.09 18.37 5.81
CA GLN A 53 16.61 18.40 7.19
C GLN A 53 17.53 17.65 8.16
N LEU A 54 18.16 16.55 7.75
CA LEU A 54 19.19 15.88 8.57
C LEU A 54 20.39 16.78 8.81
N ALA A 55 20.79 17.57 7.80
CA ALA A 55 21.87 18.55 7.94
C ALA A 55 21.50 19.63 8.99
N GLN A 56 20.26 20.12 8.95
CA GLN A 56 19.73 21.08 9.91
C GLN A 56 19.64 20.50 11.34
N VAL A 57 19.01 19.34 11.49
CA VAL A 57 18.79 18.67 12.78
C VAL A 57 20.10 18.36 13.51
N HIS A 58 21.12 17.97 12.76
CA HIS A 58 22.40 17.56 13.33
C HIS A 58 23.51 18.61 13.22
N ASN A 59 23.19 19.80 12.72
CA ASN A 59 24.16 20.87 12.46
C ASN A 59 25.41 20.34 11.74
N SER A 60 25.20 19.60 10.66
CA SER A 60 26.26 18.88 9.94
C SER A 60 26.26 19.21 8.46
N THR A 61 27.33 18.88 7.75
CA THR A 61 27.40 19.10 6.30
C THR A 61 26.40 18.22 5.56
N VAL A 62 26.03 18.63 4.35
CA VAL A 62 25.18 17.82 3.45
C VAL A 62 25.80 16.44 3.20
N GLU A 63 27.12 16.38 2.99
CA GLU A 63 27.86 15.13 2.82
C GLU A 63 27.73 14.20 4.03
N ALA A 64 27.95 14.72 5.24
CA ALA A 64 27.79 13.94 6.47
C ALA A 64 26.34 13.48 6.70
N SER A 65 25.37 14.25 6.23
CA SER A 65 23.94 13.93 6.33
C SER A 65 23.53 12.84 5.35
N MET A 66 24.09 12.84 4.14
CA MET A 66 23.94 11.76 3.18
C MET A 66 24.54 10.45 3.71
N GLU A 67 25.79 10.49 4.21
CA GLU A 67 26.46 9.34 4.84
C GLU A 67 25.61 8.76 5.98
N ARG A 68 25.08 9.65 6.83
CA ARG A 68 24.20 9.30 7.94
C ARG A 68 22.92 8.61 7.46
N LEU A 69 22.23 9.17 6.47
CA LEU A 69 21.02 8.57 5.90
C LEU A 69 21.29 7.14 5.40
N CYS A 70 22.35 6.93 4.62
CA CYS A 70 22.70 5.59 4.16
C CYS A 70 23.10 4.65 5.29
N SER A 71 23.77 5.16 6.34
CA SER A 71 24.14 4.34 7.51
C SER A 71 22.92 3.79 8.26
N TYR A 72 21.78 4.48 8.19
CA TYR A 72 20.52 4.05 8.81
C TYR A 72 19.76 2.99 8.01
N LEU A 73 20.06 2.82 6.72
CA LEU A 73 19.36 1.87 5.87
C LEU A 73 19.82 0.42 6.12
N PRO A 74 18.93 -0.58 6.00
CA PRO A 74 19.30 -1.98 6.12
C PRO A 74 20.17 -2.48 4.95
N GLU A 75 21.00 -3.48 5.21
CA GLU A 75 21.71 -4.23 4.15
C GLU A 75 20.76 -5.13 3.33
N LYS A 76 19.65 -5.56 3.94
CA LYS A 76 18.61 -6.36 3.27
C LYS A 76 18.09 -5.63 2.04
N LEU A 77 17.81 -6.39 0.97
CA LEU A 77 17.39 -5.86 -0.34
C LEU A 77 18.38 -4.86 -0.97
N PHE A 78 19.65 -4.85 -0.55
CA PHE A 78 20.69 -3.94 -1.03
C PHE A 78 20.36 -2.45 -0.83
N LEU A 79 19.50 -2.09 0.13
CA LEU A 79 19.05 -0.70 0.33
C LEU A 79 20.22 0.22 0.68
N LYS A 80 21.04 -0.17 1.66
CA LYS A 80 22.23 0.59 2.07
C LYS A 80 23.25 0.74 0.95
N THR A 81 23.61 -0.36 0.29
CA THR A 81 24.54 -0.34 -0.87
C THR A 81 24.02 0.57 -1.99
N THR A 82 22.72 0.49 -2.30
CA THR A 82 22.08 1.34 -3.33
C THR A 82 22.15 2.81 -2.94
N CYS A 83 21.91 3.14 -1.67
CA CYS A 83 22.01 4.51 -1.17
C CYS A 83 23.43 5.09 -1.37
N TYR A 84 24.47 4.34 -1.00
CA TYR A 84 25.85 4.80 -1.22
C TYR A 84 26.20 4.96 -2.70
N LEU A 85 25.66 4.13 -3.58
CA LEU A 85 25.82 4.30 -5.03
C LEU A 85 25.16 5.60 -5.51
N VAL A 86 23.97 5.92 -5.00
CA VAL A 86 23.27 7.18 -5.32
C VAL A 86 24.09 8.39 -4.84
N ILE A 87 24.63 8.38 -3.63
CA ILE A 87 25.51 9.45 -3.13
C ILE A 87 26.73 9.62 -4.04
N ARG A 88 27.37 8.53 -4.46
CA ARG A 88 28.55 8.62 -5.34
C ARG A 88 28.24 9.28 -6.68
N MET A 89 27.03 9.08 -7.20
CA MET A 89 26.61 9.63 -8.49
C MET A 89 26.11 11.08 -8.39
N PHE A 90 25.24 11.39 -7.43
CA PHE A 90 24.53 12.68 -7.34
C PHE A 90 24.99 13.56 -6.18
N GLY A 91 25.68 12.99 -5.21
CA GLY A 91 26.13 13.67 -3.99
C GLY A 91 26.90 14.96 -4.27
N PRO A 92 27.90 14.99 -5.17
CA PRO A 92 28.65 16.22 -5.47
C PRO A 92 27.78 17.38 -5.93
N ASP A 93 26.80 17.11 -6.80
CA ASP A 93 25.91 18.15 -7.33
C ASP A 93 24.85 18.56 -6.30
N ILE A 94 24.29 17.61 -5.53
CA ILE A 94 23.37 17.90 -4.43
C ILE A 94 24.07 18.74 -3.34
N ILE A 95 25.31 18.40 -2.96
CA ILE A 95 26.10 19.18 -1.99
C ILE A 95 26.25 20.62 -2.45
N LYS A 96 26.65 20.85 -3.71
CA LYS A 96 26.83 22.20 -4.26
C LYS A 96 25.52 22.99 -4.27
N LEU A 97 24.43 22.37 -4.72
CA LEU A 97 23.14 23.04 -4.82
C LEU A 97 22.58 23.40 -3.45
N LEU A 98 22.55 22.45 -2.50
CA LEU A 98 22.07 22.71 -1.13
C LEU A 98 22.96 23.71 -0.39
N SER A 99 24.28 23.70 -0.62
CA SER A 99 25.20 24.70 -0.03
C SER A 99 25.03 26.12 -0.60
N THR A 100 24.19 26.29 -1.63
CA THR A 100 23.81 27.58 -2.22
C THR A 100 22.35 27.94 -1.98
N ASP A 101 21.76 27.37 -0.92
CA ASP A 101 20.38 27.61 -0.46
C ASP A 101 19.31 27.27 -1.52
N MET A 102 19.59 26.29 -2.39
CA MET A 102 18.61 25.76 -3.34
C MET A 102 17.75 24.70 -2.64
N ASN A 103 16.43 24.89 -2.62
CA ASN A 103 15.52 23.90 -2.03
C ASN A 103 15.42 22.61 -2.88
N ALA A 104 14.79 21.58 -2.32
CA ALA A 104 14.64 20.28 -2.97
C ALA A 104 13.96 20.34 -4.35
N ASP A 105 12.98 21.23 -4.56
CA ASP A 105 12.35 21.39 -5.87
C ASP A 105 13.37 21.85 -6.92
N VAL A 106 14.15 22.91 -6.62
CA VAL A 106 15.17 23.44 -7.54
C VAL A 106 16.23 22.38 -7.82
N VAL A 107 16.67 21.65 -6.78
CA VAL A 107 17.64 20.56 -6.93
C VAL A 107 17.14 19.52 -7.91
N CYS A 108 15.92 19.02 -7.71
CA CYS A 108 15.37 17.93 -8.51
C CYS A 108 15.03 18.33 -9.95
N HIS A 109 14.64 19.58 -10.19
CA HIS A 109 14.49 20.13 -11.55
C HIS A 109 15.85 20.39 -12.23
N THR A 110 16.89 20.73 -11.46
CA THR A 110 18.27 20.91 -11.98
C THR A 110 18.88 19.58 -12.41
N LEU A 111 18.63 18.52 -11.64
CA LEU A 111 19.11 17.16 -11.89
C LEU A 111 18.22 16.35 -12.85
N GLU A 112 17.20 16.99 -13.45
CA GLU A 112 16.28 16.39 -14.45
C GLU A 112 15.41 15.23 -13.93
N PHE A 113 15.33 15.04 -12.61
CA PHE A 113 14.37 14.13 -11.96
C PHE A 113 12.95 14.67 -12.03
N CYS A 114 12.82 16.00 -11.93
CA CYS A 114 11.60 16.71 -12.25
C CYS A 114 11.76 17.35 -13.62
N LYS A 115 10.83 17.03 -14.53
CA LYS A 115 10.78 17.58 -15.87
C LYS A 115 9.59 18.52 -15.99
N GLN A 116 9.80 19.64 -16.68
CA GLN A 116 8.75 20.58 -17.02
C GLN A 116 8.63 20.61 -18.54
N ASP A 117 7.61 19.94 -19.09
CA ASP A 117 7.32 19.99 -20.52
C ASP A 117 6.75 21.36 -20.90
N PRO A 118 7.00 21.86 -22.14
CA PRO A 118 6.42 23.11 -22.61
C PRO A 118 4.88 23.13 -22.46
N GLY A 119 4.36 24.19 -21.83
CA GLY A 119 2.92 24.36 -21.59
C GLY A 119 2.38 23.69 -20.33
N GLN A 120 3.19 22.95 -19.57
CA GLN A 120 2.79 22.41 -18.27
C GLN A 120 3.10 23.38 -17.12
N PRO A 121 2.25 23.41 -16.07
CA PRO A 121 2.53 24.18 -14.87
C PRO A 121 3.81 23.67 -14.20
N LEU A 122 4.49 24.55 -13.48
CA LEU A 122 5.61 24.17 -12.62
C LEU A 122 5.06 23.41 -11.41
N CYS A 123 5.45 22.16 -11.24
CA CYS A 123 5.16 21.39 -10.04
C CYS A 123 6.23 21.64 -8.99
N HIS A 124 5.82 22.07 -7.80
CA HIS A 124 6.68 22.36 -6.67
C HIS A 124 6.00 21.99 -5.34
N LEU A 125 6.77 21.51 -4.37
CA LEU A 125 6.30 21.20 -3.02
C LEU A 125 6.48 22.39 -2.08
N TYR A 126 7.60 23.09 -2.21
CA TYR A 126 7.98 24.22 -1.37
C TYR A 126 7.50 25.54 -1.97
N PRO A 127 7.36 26.60 -1.16
CA PRO A 127 7.13 27.95 -1.67
C PRO A 127 8.18 28.34 -2.72
N LEU A 128 7.73 29.00 -3.79
CA LEU A 128 8.63 29.43 -4.85
C LEU A 128 9.67 30.42 -4.31
N PRO A 129 10.91 30.40 -4.85
CA PRO A 129 11.94 31.38 -4.50
C PRO A 129 11.46 32.83 -4.70
N LYS A 130 12.07 33.76 -3.95
CA LYS A 130 11.82 35.20 -4.14
C LYS A 130 12.23 35.67 -5.55
N GLU A 131 13.29 35.08 -6.10
CA GLU A 131 13.73 35.29 -7.47
C GLU A 131 12.89 34.45 -8.45
N ALA A 132 12.74 34.93 -9.68
CA ALA A 132 11.97 34.20 -10.69
C ALA A 132 12.53 32.79 -10.92
N TRP A 133 11.66 31.78 -10.85
CA TRP A 133 12.03 30.35 -10.96
C TRP A 133 13.00 30.05 -12.11
N LYS A 134 12.74 30.63 -13.30
CA LYS A 134 13.58 30.44 -14.49
C LYS A 134 15.03 30.86 -14.24
N PHE A 135 15.22 31.99 -13.56
CA PHE A 135 16.55 32.52 -13.23
C PHE A 135 17.23 31.65 -12.15
N THR A 136 16.49 31.26 -11.11
CA THR A 136 16.99 30.35 -10.06
C THR A 136 17.47 29.02 -10.66
N LEU A 137 16.68 28.44 -11.58
CA LEU A 137 17.01 27.19 -12.25
C LEU A 137 18.21 27.35 -13.19
N GLU A 138 18.33 28.48 -13.89
CA GLU A 138 19.51 28.77 -14.72
C GLU A 138 20.77 28.91 -13.87
N LYS A 139 20.71 29.63 -12.75
CA LYS A 139 21.79 29.74 -11.77
C LYS A 139 22.20 28.37 -11.22
N ALA A 140 21.24 27.54 -10.84
CA ALA A 140 21.48 26.17 -10.38
C ALA A 140 22.17 25.30 -11.44
N ARG A 141 21.71 25.36 -12.69
CA ARG A 141 22.36 24.67 -13.82
C ARG A 141 23.79 25.14 -14.06
N GLN A 142 24.07 26.43 -13.89
CA GLN A 142 25.43 26.97 -14.02
C GLN A 142 26.36 26.50 -12.88
N ILE A 143 25.82 26.30 -11.67
CA ILE A 143 26.59 25.74 -10.53
C ILE A 143 27.04 24.31 -10.87
N VAL A 144 26.14 23.48 -11.40
CA VAL A 144 26.43 22.07 -11.73
C VAL A 144 27.30 21.93 -12.99
N LYS A 145 27.13 22.78 -14.01
CA LYS A 145 27.99 22.77 -15.22
C LYS A 145 29.48 23.03 -14.94
N LYS A 146 29.79 23.69 -13.83
CA LYS A 146 31.17 23.96 -13.40
C LYS A 146 31.79 22.80 -12.59
N SER A 147 31.06 21.68 -12.41
CA SER A 147 31.57 20.47 -11.78
C SER A 147 32.45 19.67 -12.74
N PRO A 148 33.68 19.26 -12.33
CA PRO A 148 34.42 18.22 -13.02
C PRO A 148 33.85 16.86 -12.62
N THR A 149 32.64 16.55 -13.07
CA THR A 149 32.03 15.23 -12.92
C THR A 149 32.14 14.48 -14.26
N PRO A 150 32.48 13.18 -14.28
CA PRO A 150 32.51 12.41 -15.51
C PRO A 150 31.14 12.48 -16.18
N GLU A 151 31.11 12.57 -17.52
CA GLU A 151 29.91 12.33 -18.31
C GLU A 151 29.43 10.90 -18.08
N TYR A 152 28.66 10.67 -17.01
CA TYR A 152 27.86 9.47 -16.90
C TYR A 152 26.80 9.57 -17.99
N SER A 153 26.89 8.65 -18.95
CA SER A 153 25.82 8.39 -19.90
C SER A 153 24.51 8.34 -19.13
N ARG A 154 23.63 9.32 -19.38
CA ARG A 154 22.28 9.45 -18.81
C ARG A 154 21.34 8.40 -19.41
N SER A 155 21.84 7.18 -19.55
CA SER A 155 21.18 6.03 -20.15
C SER A 155 20.62 5.17 -19.02
N SER A 156 19.29 5.21 -18.91
CA SER A 156 18.49 4.34 -18.07
C SER A 156 18.85 2.87 -18.26
N SER A 157 19.23 2.19 -17.18
CA SER A 157 19.21 0.73 -17.19
C SER A 157 18.76 0.23 -15.82
N ASP A 158 17.74 -0.61 -15.89
CA ASP A 158 17.09 -1.28 -14.78
C ASP A 158 18.09 -2.16 -14.01
N VAL A 159 18.05 -2.18 -12.68
CA VAL A 159 18.85 -3.10 -11.85
C VAL A 159 18.53 -4.55 -12.23
N CYS A 160 17.30 -4.77 -12.67
CA CYS A 160 16.81 -6.04 -13.18
C CYS A 160 17.31 -6.39 -14.60
N SER A 161 18.13 -5.53 -15.22
CA SER A 161 18.84 -5.85 -16.48
C SER A 161 20.11 -6.67 -16.26
N LEU A 162 20.59 -6.79 -15.02
CA LEU A 162 21.74 -7.63 -14.67
C LEU A 162 21.34 -9.12 -14.73
N PRO A 163 22.06 -10.00 -15.46
CA PRO A 163 21.62 -11.38 -15.74
C PRO A 163 21.31 -12.24 -14.50
N PHE A 164 21.99 -12.00 -13.38
CA PHE A 164 21.80 -12.74 -12.12
C PHE A 164 20.65 -12.17 -11.25
N LEU A 165 20.33 -10.88 -11.38
CA LEU A 165 19.18 -10.26 -10.72
C LEU A 165 17.91 -10.32 -11.56
N ALA A 166 18.03 -10.45 -12.88
CA ALA A 166 16.90 -10.50 -13.81
C ALA A 166 15.89 -11.60 -13.43
N LYS A 167 16.36 -12.81 -13.09
CA LYS A 167 15.48 -13.90 -12.65
C LYS A 167 14.80 -13.63 -11.31
N ILE A 168 15.49 -13.02 -10.35
CA ILE A 168 14.95 -12.69 -9.03
C ILE A 168 13.94 -11.54 -9.14
N CYS A 169 14.32 -10.47 -9.82
CA CYS A 169 13.46 -9.35 -10.16
C CYS A 169 12.22 -9.78 -10.93
N GLN A 170 12.36 -10.62 -11.96
CA GLN A 170 11.23 -11.12 -12.73
C GLN A 170 10.28 -11.93 -11.84
N ARG A 171 10.82 -12.71 -10.91
CA ARG A 171 10.01 -13.52 -9.99
C ARG A 171 9.32 -12.65 -8.92
N ILE A 172 9.97 -11.61 -8.40
CA ILE A 172 9.35 -10.60 -7.51
C ILE A 172 8.27 -9.81 -8.26
N LYS A 173 8.57 -9.30 -9.47
CA LYS A 173 7.60 -8.61 -10.34
C LYS A 173 6.41 -9.54 -10.67
N SER A 174 6.66 -10.83 -10.89
CA SER A 174 5.63 -11.85 -11.13
C SER A 174 4.77 -12.09 -9.89
N THR A 175 5.36 -12.25 -8.70
CA THR A 175 4.61 -12.42 -7.43
C THR A 175 3.71 -11.23 -7.16
N ILE A 176 4.22 -10.02 -7.29
CA ILE A 176 3.44 -8.79 -7.12
C ILE A 176 2.32 -8.71 -8.18
N LYS A 177 2.62 -9.07 -9.44
CA LYS A 177 1.64 -9.09 -10.53
C LYS A 177 0.55 -10.16 -10.34
N ASN A 178 0.87 -11.30 -9.74
CA ASN A 178 -0.02 -12.47 -9.68
C ASN A 178 -0.71 -12.63 -8.31
N SER A 179 -0.33 -11.88 -7.27
CA SER A 179 -0.91 -11.93 -5.91
C SER A 179 -1.06 -13.30 -5.28
N VAL A 180 -0.15 -14.20 -5.62
CA VAL A 180 0.03 -15.51 -4.98
C VAL A 180 1.39 -15.54 -4.30
N PRO A 181 1.57 -16.32 -3.21
CA PRO A 181 2.81 -16.32 -2.47
C PRO A 181 4.01 -16.67 -3.36
N PHE A 182 5.14 -15.99 -3.14
CA PHE A 182 6.39 -16.33 -3.83
C PHE A 182 6.92 -17.71 -3.40
N LYS A 183 6.72 -18.06 -2.13
CA LYS A 183 7.13 -19.33 -1.53
C LYS A 183 5.87 -20.11 -1.15
N ASP A 184 5.54 -21.05 -2.00
CA ASP A 184 4.37 -21.93 -1.93
C ASP A 184 4.75 -23.16 -2.77
N VAL A 185 5.12 -24.24 -2.11
CA VAL A 185 5.73 -25.43 -2.73
C VAL A 185 4.67 -26.36 -3.29
N ASP A 186 3.52 -26.49 -2.62
CA ASP A 186 2.42 -27.37 -3.02
C ASP A 186 1.31 -26.65 -3.80
N SER A 187 1.43 -25.33 -3.98
CA SER A 187 0.56 -24.47 -4.79
C SER A 187 -0.87 -24.35 -4.27
N ASP A 188 -1.05 -24.36 -2.95
CA ASP A 188 -2.34 -24.18 -2.27
C ASP A 188 -2.72 -22.70 -2.01
N LYS A 189 -1.80 -21.77 -2.34
CA LYS A 189 -1.87 -20.31 -2.17
C LYS A 189 -1.62 -19.81 -0.74
N TYR A 190 -1.22 -20.67 0.17
CA TYR A 190 -0.76 -20.33 1.51
C TYR A 190 0.77 -20.42 1.58
N SER A 191 1.37 -20.01 2.70
CA SER A 191 2.83 -19.94 2.78
C SER A 191 3.33 -20.02 4.21
N VAL A 192 4.52 -20.61 4.36
CA VAL A 192 5.32 -20.55 5.59
C VAL A 192 6.11 -19.25 5.76
N PHE A 193 6.21 -18.42 4.72
CA PHE A 193 6.96 -17.15 4.69
C PHE A 193 6.03 -15.94 4.90
N PRO A 194 6.46 -14.87 5.60
CA PRO A 194 5.56 -13.75 5.94
C PRO A 194 5.12 -12.91 4.74
N THR A 195 6.07 -12.32 4.03
CA THR A 195 5.83 -11.29 3.03
C THR A 195 5.71 -11.89 1.62
N LEU A 196 5.74 -11.07 0.57
CA LEU A 196 5.62 -11.53 -0.82
C LEU A 196 4.38 -12.40 -1.02
N ARG A 197 3.24 -11.90 -0.51
CA ARG A 197 1.92 -12.55 -0.53
C ARG A 197 1.78 -13.81 0.33
N GLY A 198 2.69 -14.04 1.28
CA GLY A 198 2.66 -15.14 2.24
C GLY A 198 1.77 -14.91 3.48
N TYR A 199 2.16 -15.40 4.67
CA TYR A 199 1.26 -15.47 5.83
C TYR A 199 0.89 -14.12 6.48
N HIS A 200 1.53 -13.00 6.09
CA HIS A 200 0.99 -11.68 6.42
C HIS A 200 -0.38 -11.46 5.77
N TRP A 201 -0.62 -12.09 4.62
CA TRP A 201 -1.82 -11.94 3.80
C TRP A 201 -2.87 -13.01 4.07
N ARG A 202 -2.45 -14.23 4.42
CA ARG A 202 -3.34 -15.37 4.68
C ARG A 202 -2.88 -16.17 5.88
N GLY A 203 -3.70 -17.08 6.37
CA GLY A 203 -3.28 -18.07 7.37
C GLY A 203 -1.93 -18.70 7.04
N ARG A 204 -1.07 -18.88 8.04
CA ARG A 204 0.18 -19.61 7.83
C ARG A 204 -0.12 -21.06 7.52
N ASP A 205 0.45 -21.54 6.42
CA ASP A 205 0.45 -22.95 6.05
C ASP A 205 1.19 -23.77 7.12
N CYS A 206 0.57 -24.86 7.56
CA CYS A 206 1.11 -25.81 8.52
C CYS A 206 1.95 -26.90 7.85
N ASN A 207 1.75 -27.18 6.56
CA ASN A 207 2.49 -28.18 5.80
C ASN A 207 2.60 -27.82 4.30
N ASP A 208 3.61 -27.00 3.97
CA ASP A 208 4.00 -26.53 2.62
C ASP A 208 4.62 -27.64 1.75
N SER A 209 4.07 -28.84 1.84
CA SER A 209 4.39 -30.02 1.02
C SER A 209 3.13 -30.86 0.78
N ASN A 210 1.98 -30.45 1.33
CA ASN A 210 0.71 -31.12 1.22
C ASN A 210 -0.39 -30.09 0.91
N LYS A 211 -0.73 -29.98 -0.39
CA LYS A 211 -1.79 -29.09 -0.89
C LYS A 211 -3.19 -29.30 -0.28
N MET A 212 -3.36 -30.34 0.53
CA MET A 212 -4.59 -30.69 1.23
C MET A 212 -4.54 -30.34 2.72
N ALA A 213 -3.48 -29.67 3.20
CA ALA A 213 -3.32 -29.23 4.57
C ALA A 213 -3.19 -27.70 4.64
N TYR A 214 -4.32 -27.00 4.74
CA TYR A 214 -4.34 -25.53 4.65
C TYR A 214 -5.46 -24.87 5.46
N PRO A 215 -5.30 -23.59 5.87
CA PRO A 215 -6.29 -22.86 6.64
C PRO A 215 -7.71 -22.87 6.05
N GLY A 216 -8.68 -23.29 6.87
CA GLY A 216 -10.11 -23.23 6.57
C GLY A 216 -10.68 -24.41 5.76
N ARG A 217 -9.86 -25.41 5.47
CA ARG A 217 -10.32 -26.72 5.01
C ARG A 217 -11.20 -27.40 6.08
N ARG A 218 -12.15 -28.25 5.68
CA ARG A 218 -12.80 -29.17 6.61
C ARG A 218 -11.80 -30.26 7.03
N PRO A 219 -11.79 -30.65 8.32
CA PRO A 219 -10.78 -31.58 8.81
C PRO A 219 -10.88 -32.95 8.14
N ASP A 220 -9.74 -33.52 7.76
CA ASP A 220 -9.62 -34.85 7.18
C ASP A 220 -9.67 -35.89 8.28
N ASP A 221 -10.68 -36.76 8.26
CA ASP A 221 -10.97 -37.75 9.31
C ASP A 221 -10.87 -37.15 10.75
N TRP A 222 -11.41 -35.95 10.94
CA TRP A 222 -11.35 -35.21 12.22
C TRP A 222 -9.92 -34.99 12.74
N ASP A 223 -8.94 -34.87 11.85
CA ASP A 223 -7.54 -34.54 12.13
C ASP A 223 -6.89 -35.48 13.16
N VAL A 224 -7.22 -36.77 13.08
CA VAL A 224 -6.70 -37.81 14.00
C VAL A 224 -5.17 -37.92 13.95
N HIS A 225 -4.56 -37.76 12.77
CA HIS A 225 -3.13 -37.99 12.54
C HIS A 225 -2.34 -36.73 12.19
N GLU A 226 -2.99 -35.75 11.57
CA GLU A 226 -2.38 -34.52 11.08
C GLU A 226 -3.41 -33.38 11.19
N ASP A 227 -2.95 -32.16 11.49
CA ASP A 227 -3.74 -30.93 11.44
C ASP A 227 -3.92 -30.51 9.97
N SER A 228 -5.02 -30.91 9.35
CA SER A 228 -5.27 -30.71 7.92
C SER A 228 -5.87 -29.33 7.61
N ASN A 229 -6.31 -28.60 8.63
CA ASN A 229 -6.89 -27.27 8.47
C ASN A 229 -6.08 -26.15 9.14
N CYS A 230 -4.90 -26.49 9.66
CA CYS A 230 -3.92 -25.59 10.28
C CYS A 230 -4.44 -24.78 11.48
N ASN A 231 -5.51 -25.24 12.14
CA ASN A 231 -6.11 -24.53 13.26
C ASN A 231 -5.41 -24.84 14.61
N GLY A 232 -4.51 -25.83 14.63
CA GLY A 232 -3.75 -26.28 15.79
C GLY A 232 -4.46 -27.30 16.68
N ILE A 233 -5.62 -27.80 16.27
CA ILE A 233 -6.43 -28.80 16.99
C ILE A 233 -6.42 -30.09 16.18
N TRP A 234 -5.77 -31.12 16.72
CA TRP A 234 -5.64 -32.42 16.06
C TRP A 234 -5.33 -33.49 17.11
N GLY A 235 -5.36 -34.75 16.70
CA GLY A 235 -5.13 -35.90 17.57
C GLY A 235 -6.37 -36.38 18.31
N VAL A 236 -6.16 -37.33 19.21
CA VAL A 236 -7.23 -38.05 19.92
C VAL A 236 -7.12 -37.84 21.42
N ASP A 237 -8.24 -37.55 22.08
CA ASP A 237 -8.28 -37.46 23.54
C ASP A 237 -8.05 -38.87 24.15
N PRO A 238 -6.97 -39.08 24.90
CA PRO A 238 -6.65 -40.40 25.45
C PRO A 238 -7.67 -40.88 26.50
N LYS A 239 -8.56 -40.00 26.99
CA LYS A 239 -9.56 -40.35 28.01
C LYS A 239 -10.76 -41.10 27.45
N ASP A 240 -11.20 -40.75 26.25
CA ASP A 240 -12.43 -41.28 25.64
C ASP A 240 -12.25 -41.75 24.20
N GLY A 241 -11.07 -41.56 23.60
CA GLY A 241 -10.77 -41.98 22.24
C GLY A 241 -11.42 -41.11 21.16
N ILE A 242 -11.98 -39.95 21.51
CA ILE A 242 -12.64 -39.05 20.56
C ILE A 242 -11.61 -38.07 19.98
N PRO A 243 -11.58 -37.84 18.65
CA PRO A 243 -10.72 -36.82 18.06
C PRO A 243 -11.00 -35.43 18.63
N TYR A 244 -9.96 -34.65 18.94
CA TYR A 244 -10.12 -33.33 19.53
C TYR A 244 -10.90 -32.38 18.63
N GLU A 245 -10.63 -32.39 17.33
CA GLU A 245 -11.33 -31.57 16.35
C GLU A 245 -12.82 -31.89 16.31
N LYS A 246 -13.18 -33.17 16.38
CA LYS A 246 -14.59 -33.59 16.53
C LYS A 246 -15.20 -33.04 17.81
N LYS A 247 -14.54 -33.29 18.94
CA LYS A 247 -15.03 -32.92 20.27
C LYS A 247 -15.20 -31.42 20.47
N PHE A 248 -14.30 -30.61 19.89
CA PHE A 248 -14.27 -29.16 20.10
C PHE A 248 -14.91 -28.35 18.98
N CYS A 249 -14.92 -28.86 17.74
CA CYS A 249 -15.33 -28.08 16.57
C CYS A 249 -16.58 -28.62 15.86
N GLU A 250 -16.98 -29.89 16.03
CA GLU A 250 -18.23 -30.40 15.47
C GLU A 250 -19.43 -29.58 15.98
N GLY A 251 -20.29 -29.13 15.07
CA GLY A 251 -21.45 -28.29 15.40
C GLY A 251 -21.15 -26.82 15.73
N SER A 252 -19.88 -26.42 15.88
CA SER A 252 -19.48 -25.02 16.18
C SER A 252 -19.59 -24.06 14.98
N GLN A 253 -19.84 -24.61 13.79
CA GLN A 253 -19.93 -23.92 12.50
C GLN A 253 -18.73 -22.98 12.20
N PRO A 254 -17.50 -23.53 12.09
CA PRO A 254 -16.32 -22.75 11.72
C PRO A 254 -16.51 -22.02 10.39
N ARG A 255 -15.87 -20.85 10.26
CA ARG A 255 -15.91 -20.04 9.04
C ARG A 255 -14.69 -19.14 8.94
N GLY A 256 -14.25 -18.90 7.71
CA GLY A 256 -13.15 -17.99 7.41
C GLY A 256 -13.58 -16.53 7.29
N ILE A 257 -12.60 -15.63 7.31
CA ILE A 257 -12.77 -14.22 6.93
C ILE A 257 -11.94 -13.92 5.68
N ILE A 258 -12.60 -13.45 4.63
CA ILE A 258 -11.96 -13.08 3.36
C ILE A 258 -12.26 -11.60 3.10
N LEU A 259 -11.22 -10.80 2.88
CA LEU A 259 -11.35 -9.43 2.43
C LEU A 259 -11.03 -9.35 0.95
N LEU A 260 -11.96 -8.86 0.14
CA LEU A 260 -11.71 -8.35 -1.21
C LEU A 260 -11.58 -6.84 -1.09
N GLY A 261 -10.35 -6.32 -1.03
CA GLY A 261 -10.11 -4.92 -0.66
C GLY A 261 -9.13 -4.18 -1.57
N ASP A 262 -8.97 -2.90 -1.28
CA ASP A 262 -7.98 -2.02 -1.87
C ASP A 262 -6.80 -1.75 -0.91
N SER A 263 -6.09 -0.64 -1.12
CA SER A 263 -4.99 -0.20 -0.27
C SER A 263 -5.40 0.04 1.18
N ALA A 264 -6.61 0.55 1.44
CA ALA A 264 -7.10 0.73 2.81
C ALA A 264 -7.36 -0.64 3.47
N GLY A 265 -7.94 -1.58 2.72
CA GLY A 265 -8.17 -2.95 3.19
C GLY A 265 -6.88 -3.74 3.47
N ALA A 266 -5.84 -3.50 2.67
CA ALA A 266 -4.50 -4.05 2.89
C ALA A 266 -3.72 -3.33 4.01
N HIS A 267 -4.26 -2.20 4.51
CA HIS A 267 -3.61 -1.27 5.41
C HIS A 267 -2.27 -0.76 4.84
N PHE A 268 -2.36 -0.04 3.72
CA PHE A 268 -1.23 0.72 3.16
C PHE A 268 -0.72 1.73 4.18
N HIS A 269 0.58 1.68 4.47
CA HIS A 269 1.20 2.58 5.42
C HIS A 269 2.67 2.82 5.08
N ILE A 270 3.03 4.10 4.99
CA ILE A 270 4.41 4.57 4.92
C ILE A 270 4.73 5.19 6.28
N SER A 271 5.76 4.67 6.96
CA SER A 271 6.11 5.14 8.29
C SER A 271 6.63 6.58 8.25
N PRO A 272 6.04 7.54 9.00
CA PRO A 272 6.53 8.92 9.03
C PRO A 272 7.97 9.01 9.53
N GLU A 273 8.42 8.05 10.35
CA GLU A 273 9.81 7.92 10.81
C GLU A 273 10.82 7.80 9.67
N TRP A 274 10.41 7.40 8.46
CA TRP A 274 11.28 7.32 7.27
C TRP A 274 11.54 8.67 6.62
N ILE A 275 10.70 9.68 6.88
CA ILE A 275 10.79 11.02 6.26
C ILE A 275 10.88 12.17 7.27
N THR A 276 10.77 11.89 8.58
CA THR A 276 10.91 12.91 9.63
C THR A 276 12.32 12.88 10.22
N ALA A 277 13.21 13.74 9.70
CA ALA A 277 14.62 13.79 10.07
C ALA A 277 14.88 13.98 11.58
N SER A 278 14.02 14.72 12.29
CA SER A 278 14.17 15.02 13.72
C SER A 278 14.13 13.80 14.64
N GLN A 279 13.54 12.70 14.18
CA GLN A 279 13.42 11.43 14.92
C GLN A 279 14.07 10.25 14.18
N MET A 280 14.75 10.52 13.07
CA MET A 280 15.29 9.49 12.20
C MET A 280 16.52 8.80 12.81
N SER A 281 16.53 7.47 12.76
CA SER A 281 17.63 6.64 13.25
C SER A 281 17.70 5.31 12.51
N LEU A 282 18.69 4.47 12.85
CA LEU A 282 18.74 3.07 12.39
C LEU A 282 17.44 2.31 12.68
N LYS A 283 16.77 2.59 13.81
CA LYS A 283 15.51 1.93 14.19
C LYS A 283 14.36 2.28 13.27
N SER A 284 14.37 3.46 12.67
CA SER A 284 13.33 3.95 11.77
C SER A 284 13.15 3.03 10.56
N PHE A 285 14.23 2.41 10.06
CA PHE A 285 14.20 1.64 8.81
C PHE A 285 14.26 0.12 8.99
N ILE A 286 14.21 -0.41 10.21
CA ILE A 286 14.23 -1.87 10.46
C ILE A 286 13.09 -2.58 9.71
N ASN A 287 11.95 -1.91 9.64
CA ASN A 287 10.71 -2.43 9.06
C ASN A 287 10.60 -2.21 7.53
N LEU A 288 11.47 -1.37 6.95
CA LEU A 288 11.44 -1.00 5.53
C LEU A 288 11.52 -2.21 4.58
N PRO A 289 12.40 -3.21 4.76
CA PRO A 289 12.45 -4.37 3.86
C PRO A 289 11.17 -5.18 3.87
N THR A 290 10.57 -5.36 5.06
CA THR A 290 9.28 -6.05 5.21
C THR A 290 8.20 -5.29 4.47
N ALA A 291 8.08 -3.98 4.70
CA ALA A 291 7.10 -3.12 4.04
C ALA A 291 7.25 -3.18 2.52
N LEU A 292 8.46 -3.03 1.97
CA LEU A 292 8.70 -3.10 0.53
C LEU A 292 8.29 -4.46 -0.07
N THR A 293 8.60 -5.57 0.60
CA THR A 293 8.19 -6.91 0.15
C THR A 293 6.71 -7.21 0.37
N ASN A 294 6.01 -6.34 1.08
CA ASN A 294 4.57 -6.35 1.25
C ASN A 294 3.89 -5.22 0.44
N GLU A 295 4.58 -4.60 -0.52
CA GLU A 295 3.98 -3.55 -1.36
C GLU A 295 3.55 -2.30 -0.56
N LEU A 296 4.19 -2.06 0.58
CA LEU A 296 3.89 -1.05 1.61
C LEU A 296 2.59 -1.30 2.39
N ASP A 297 2.03 -2.50 2.26
CA ASP A 297 0.83 -2.92 2.96
C ASP A 297 1.16 -3.65 4.27
N TRP A 298 0.25 -3.55 5.23
CA TRP A 298 0.37 -4.17 6.55
C TRP A 298 -0.87 -5.00 6.89
N PRO A 299 -1.22 -6.00 6.05
CA PRO A 299 -2.44 -6.80 6.25
C PRO A 299 -2.45 -7.52 7.59
N GLN A 300 -1.28 -7.87 8.13
CA GLN A 300 -1.11 -8.44 9.47
C GLN A 300 -1.49 -7.51 10.64
N LEU A 301 -1.72 -6.21 10.36
CA LEU A 301 -2.22 -5.18 11.27
C LEU A 301 -3.54 -4.55 10.79
N SER A 302 -4.12 -5.05 9.69
CA SER A 302 -5.39 -4.54 9.15
C SER A 302 -6.59 -4.83 10.05
N GLY A 303 -7.67 -4.06 9.90
CA GLY A 303 -8.92 -4.27 10.65
C GLY A 303 -9.66 -5.54 10.26
N ALA A 304 -9.58 -5.99 9.03
CA ALA A 304 -10.26 -7.24 8.65
C ALA A 304 -9.45 -8.47 9.08
N THR A 305 -8.16 -8.48 8.77
CA THR A 305 -7.33 -9.72 8.80
C THR A 305 -6.12 -9.64 9.73
N GLY A 306 -5.94 -8.52 10.43
CA GLY A 306 -4.78 -8.33 11.31
C GLY A 306 -4.73 -9.37 12.42
N PHE A 307 -3.54 -9.88 12.72
CA PHE A 307 -3.35 -10.94 13.72
C PHE A 307 -2.22 -10.63 14.70
N LEU A 308 -1.38 -9.64 14.40
CA LEU A 308 -0.41 -9.11 15.34
C LEU A 308 -1.09 -8.15 16.31
N ASP A 309 -0.44 -7.89 17.44
CA ASP A 309 -0.93 -6.90 18.39
C ASP A 309 -0.79 -5.48 17.81
N SER A 310 -1.78 -4.66 18.13
CA SER A 310 -1.84 -3.28 17.64
C SER A 310 -0.67 -2.47 18.16
N ILE A 311 -0.05 -1.67 17.27
CA ILE A 311 1.07 -0.79 17.62
C ILE A 311 0.59 0.37 18.49
N ASN A 312 -0.68 0.76 18.32
CA ASN A 312 -1.28 1.90 19.00
C ASN A 312 -1.88 1.60 20.38
N GLY A 313 -1.77 0.35 20.87
CA GLY A 313 -2.30 -0.04 22.18
C GLY A 313 -3.82 0.06 22.30
N ILE A 314 -4.52 0.07 21.16
CA ILE A 314 -5.98 0.12 21.09
C ILE A 314 -6.54 -1.26 21.48
N LYS A 315 -7.62 -1.29 22.27
CA LYS A 315 -8.21 -2.54 22.79
C LYS A 315 -8.98 -3.31 21.73
N GLU A 316 -9.54 -2.59 20.76
CA GLU A 316 -10.24 -3.16 19.62
C GLU A 316 -9.32 -4.04 18.79
N ASN A 317 -9.88 -5.14 18.29
CA ASN A 317 -9.17 -6.16 17.54
C ASN A 317 -9.79 -6.31 16.16
N SER A 318 -9.00 -6.82 15.21
CA SER A 318 -9.48 -7.12 13.86
C SER A 318 -10.68 -8.08 13.86
N ILE A 319 -11.44 -8.09 12.76
CA ILE A 319 -12.54 -9.03 12.52
C ILE A 319 -12.05 -10.46 12.66
N TYR A 320 -10.88 -10.80 12.10
CA TYR A 320 -10.26 -12.12 12.27
C TYR A 320 -10.05 -12.47 13.75
N ARG A 321 -9.43 -11.59 14.55
CA ARG A 321 -9.19 -11.87 15.98
C ARG A 321 -10.49 -12.01 16.75
N GLN A 322 -11.52 -11.23 16.42
CA GLN A 322 -12.85 -11.35 17.01
C GLN A 322 -13.52 -12.68 16.63
N LEU A 323 -13.43 -13.09 15.36
CA LEU A 323 -13.96 -14.35 14.85
C LEU A 323 -13.26 -15.56 15.48
N ARG A 324 -11.94 -15.51 15.61
CA ARG A 324 -11.13 -16.50 16.34
C ARG A 324 -11.48 -16.53 17.83
N LYS A 325 -11.70 -15.36 18.46
CA LYS A 325 -12.10 -15.30 19.88
C LYS A 325 -13.47 -15.92 20.10
N ARG A 326 -14.40 -15.73 19.16
CA ARG A 326 -15.75 -16.28 19.21
C ARG A 326 -15.75 -17.80 19.04
N ASN A 327 -14.92 -18.33 18.14
CA ASN A 327 -14.70 -19.76 17.96
C ASN A 327 -13.22 -20.01 17.60
N HIS A 328 -12.49 -20.71 18.47
CA HIS A 328 -11.06 -20.95 18.31
C HIS A 328 -10.72 -21.89 17.15
N CYS A 329 -11.68 -22.69 16.66
CA CYS A 329 -11.52 -23.52 15.46
C CYS A 329 -11.27 -22.68 14.19
N ASN A 330 -11.54 -21.36 14.23
CA ASN A 330 -11.25 -20.44 13.13
C ASN A 330 -9.79 -19.93 13.14
N HIS A 331 -8.88 -20.54 13.90
CA HIS A 331 -7.48 -20.11 13.91
C HIS A 331 -6.88 -20.21 12.50
N ARG A 332 -6.16 -19.16 12.10
CA ARG A 332 -5.53 -18.95 10.78
C ARG A 332 -6.47 -18.81 9.58
N ASP A 333 -7.78 -19.03 9.72
CA ASP A 333 -8.72 -18.92 8.58
C ASP A 333 -9.04 -17.45 8.20
N TYR A 334 -8.01 -16.73 7.75
CA TYR A 334 -8.10 -15.39 7.19
C TYR A 334 -7.42 -15.31 5.82
N GLN A 335 -7.96 -14.49 4.93
CA GLN A 335 -7.37 -14.14 3.64
C GLN A 335 -7.61 -12.68 3.31
N ASN A 336 -6.53 -11.92 3.11
CA ASN A 336 -6.56 -10.56 2.62
C ASN A 336 -6.26 -10.56 1.12
N ILE A 337 -7.31 -10.58 0.30
CA ILE A 337 -7.26 -10.55 -1.16
C ILE A 337 -7.41 -9.09 -1.59
N SER A 338 -6.41 -8.28 -1.23
CA SER A 338 -6.41 -6.85 -1.53
C SER A 338 -5.21 -6.42 -2.37
N ARG A 339 -5.39 -5.34 -3.14
CA ARG A 339 -4.31 -4.70 -3.89
C ARG A 339 -4.41 -3.19 -3.82
N ASN A 340 -3.26 -2.54 -3.77
CA ASN A 340 -3.15 -1.11 -4.07
C ASN A 340 -3.73 -0.83 -5.47
N GLY A 341 -4.61 0.18 -5.55
CA GLY A 341 -5.34 0.51 -6.79
C GLY A 341 -6.47 -0.44 -7.18
N ALA A 342 -6.87 -1.40 -6.32
CA ALA A 342 -8.02 -2.25 -6.59
C ALA A 342 -9.33 -1.44 -6.62
N SER A 343 -10.19 -1.75 -7.58
CA SER A 343 -11.53 -1.19 -7.75
C SER A 343 -12.47 -2.27 -8.29
N SER A 344 -13.76 -1.95 -8.40
CA SER A 344 -14.70 -2.83 -9.09
C SER A 344 -14.25 -3.21 -10.51
N ARG A 345 -13.52 -2.30 -11.18
CA ARG A 345 -13.10 -2.44 -12.59
C ARG A 345 -11.99 -3.45 -12.81
N ASN A 346 -11.20 -3.77 -11.79
CA ASN A 346 -9.98 -4.56 -11.94
C ASN A 346 -9.86 -5.71 -10.93
N LEU A 347 -10.84 -5.88 -10.03
CA LEU A 347 -10.88 -7.00 -9.09
C LEU A 347 -10.79 -8.35 -9.80
N GLU A 348 -11.45 -8.50 -10.95
CA GLU A 348 -11.40 -9.74 -11.74
C GLU A 348 -9.97 -10.20 -12.08
N LYS A 349 -9.01 -9.28 -12.18
CA LYS A 349 -7.60 -9.59 -12.53
C LYS A 349 -6.87 -10.37 -11.44
N PHE A 350 -7.39 -10.37 -10.21
CA PHE A 350 -6.77 -11.06 -9.08
C PHE A 350 -7.77 -11.77 -8.17
N LEU A 351 -9.06 -11.78 -8.51
CA LEU A 351 -10.10 -12.49 -7.77
C LEU A 351 -9.82 -14.00 -7.71
N GLU A 352 -9.22 -14.55 -8.77
CA GLU A 352 -8.80 -15.96 -8.85
C GLU A 352 -7.74 -16.36 -7.82
N THR A 353 -7.10 -15.39 -7.18
CA THR A 353 -6.15 -15.66 -6.08
C THR A 353 -6.86 -16.07 -4.80
N LEU A 354 -8.17 -15.85 -4.65
CA LEU A 354 -8.97 -16.38 -3.54
C LEU A 354 -8.79 -17.91 -3.43
N SER A 355 -8.55 -18.42 -2.22
CA SER A 355 -8.43 -19.87 -1.97
C SER A 355 -9.64 -20.35 -1.18
N ARG A 356 -10.64 -20.88 -1.88
CA ARG A 356 -11.75 -21.57 -1.25
C ARG A 356 -12.34 -22.63 -2.17
N ASN A 357 -12.36 -23.86 -1.71
CA ASN A 357 -12.97 -24.99 -2.38
C ASN A 357 -14.41 -25.16 -1.88
N GLN A 358 -15.37 -25.12 -2.80
CA GLN A 358 -16.80 -25.18 -2.49
C GLN A 358 -17.23 -26.42 -1.70
N LEU A 359 -16.56 -27.56 -1.90
CA LEU A 359 -16.93 -28.84 -1.28
C LEU A 359 -16.07 -29.17 -0.05
N LEU A 360 -14.79 -28.83 -0.12
CA LEU A 360 -13.80 -29.27 0.87
C LEU A 360 -13.60 -28.29 2.01
N ASP A 361 -13.99 -27.02 1.85
CA ASP A 361 -13.68 -26.00 2.84
C ASP A 361 -14.90 -25.62 3.68
N HIS A 362 -14.64 -24.96 4.81
CA HIS A 362 -15.67 -24.31 5.60
C HIS A 362 -16.21 -23.08 4.86
N PRO A 363 -17.46 -22.63 5.15
CA PRO A 363 -17.98 -21.37 4.63
C PRO A 363 -17.11 -20.17 5.02
N ALA A 364 -17.30 -19.02 4.37
CA ALA A 364 -16.56 -17.81 4.68
C ALA A 364 -17.48 -16.58 4.80
N ILE A 365 -17.08 -15.63 5.63
CA ILE A 365 -17.54 -14.24 5.56
C ILE A 365 -16.62 -13.52 4.58
N VAL A 366 -17.18 -12.99 3.50
CA VAL A 366 -16.45 -12.24 2.47
C VAL A 366 -16.87 -10.78 2.54
N ILE A 367 -15.91 -9.89 2.76
CA ILE A 367 -16.13 -8.44 2.75
C ILE A 367 -15.63 -7.90 1.42
N TYR A 368 -16.51 -7.31 0.63
CA TYR A 368 -16.14 -6.50 -0.55
C TYR A 368 -15.98 -5.05 -0.09
N ALA A 369 -14.76 -4.53 -0.14
CA ALA A 369 -14.40 -3.19 0.32
C ALA A 369 -13.50 -2.47 -0.70
N MET A 370 -14.06 -2.20 -1.88
CA MET A 370 -13.46 -1.28 -2.86
C MET A 370 -13.92 0.14 -2.54
N ILE A 371 -13.23 0.81 -1.61
CA ILE A 371 -13.74 1.99 -0.90
C ILE A 371 -13.15 3.32 -1.41
N GLY A 372 -12.54 3.34 -2.60
CA GLY A 372 -12.01 4.59 -3.13
C GLY A 372 -11.79 4.60 -4.64
N ASN A 373 -11.06 3.62 -5.18
CA ASN A 373 -10.51 3.67 -6.55
C ASN A 373 -11.55 3.64 -7.70
N ASP A 374 -12.83 3.46 -7.39
CA ASP A 374 -13.92 3.68 -8.35
C ASP A 374 -14.22 5.18 -8.57
N VAL A 375 -13.85 6.06 -7.62
CA VAL A 375 -13.95 7.53 -7.74
C VAL A 375 -12.59 8.24 -7.67
N CYS A 376 -11.58 7.59 -7.07
CA CYS A 376 -10.24 8.14 -6.92
C CYS A 376 -9.33 7.76 -8.10
N ASN A 377 -8.65 8.78 -8.65
CA ASN A 377 -7.62 8.63 -9.67
C ASN A 377 -6.72 9.89 -9.70
N GLY A 378 -5.57 9.79 -10.40
CA GLY A 378 -4.58 10.86 -10.52
C GLY A 378 -4.66 11.68 -11.80
N LYS A 379 -5.72 11.54 -12.62
CA LYS A 379 -5.84 12.26 -13.89
C LYS A 379 -6.15 13.73 -13.67
N ALA A 380 -5.71 14.59 -14.59
CA ALA A 380 -5.94 16.03 -14.51
C ALA A 380 -7.43 16.40 -14.52
N ASP A 381 -8.25 15.70 -15.30
CA ASP A 381 -9.71 15.74 -15.22
C ASP A 381 -10.21 14.38 -14.69
N PRO A 382 -10.46 14.25 -13.37
CA PRO A 382 -10.70 12.96 -12.76
C PRO A 382 -12.16 12.50 -12.85
N VAL A 383 -13.13 13.37 -13.14
CA VAL A 383 -14.57 13.06 -13.09
C VAL A 383 -15.02 12.08 -14.19
N PRO A 384 -14.59 12.23 -15.46
CA PRO A 384 -14.94 11.28 -16.53
C PRO A 384 -14.41 9.85 -16.29
N GLU A 385 -13.35 9.74 -15.49
CA GLU A 385 -12.63 8.49 -15.21
C GLU A 385 -13.24 7.69 -14.05
N MET A 386 -14.16 8.32 -13.31
CA MET A 386 -14.89 7.68 -12.22
C MET A 386 -15.87 6.65 -12.77
N THR A 387 -15.94 5.47 -12.14
CA THR A 387 -16.88 4.42 -12.47
C THR A 387 -18.32 4.94 -12.41
N THR A 388 -19.15 4.57 -13.38
CA THR A 388 -20.58 4.90 -13.36
C THR A 388 -21.39 3.84 -12.59
N PRO A 389 -22.58 4.17 -12.07
CA PRO A 389 -23.45 3.20 -11.40
C PRO A 389 -23.73 1.93 -12.23
N GLU A 390 -23.91 2.07 -13.55
CA GLU A 390 -24.21 0.96 -14.46
C GLU A 390 -22.98 0.06 -14.62
N LYS A 391 -21.79 0.66 -14.75
CA LYS A 391 -20.55 -0.10 -14.86
C LYS A 391 -20.23 -0.81 -13.54
N LEU A 392 -20.40 -0.14 -12.40
CA LEU A 392 -20.26 -0.75 -11.09
C LEU A 392 -21.20 -1.95 -10.94
N TYR A 393 -22.49 -1.79 -11.27
CA TYR A 393 -23.45 -2.88 -11.20
C TYR A 393 -22.98 -4.11 -11.98
N SER A 394 -22.53 -3.92 -13.22
CA SER A 394 -22.01 -5.01 -14.07
C SER A 394 -20.81 -5.71 -13.42
N ASN A 395 -19.83 -4.93 -12.96
CA ASN A 395 -18.62 -5.45 -12.32
C ASN A 395 -18.92 -6.25 -11.04
N ILE A 396 -19.84 -5.75 -10.21
CA ILE A 396 -20.25 -6.42 -8.96
C ILE A 396 -21.02 -7.71 -9.26
N MET A 397 -21.92 -7.70 -10.23
CA MET A 397 -22.65 -8.92 -10.60
C MET A 397 -21.73 -10.01 -11.15
N GLN A 398 -20.67 -9.65 -11.88
CA GLN A 398 -19.64 -10.59 -12.29
C GLN A 398 -18.89 -11.17 -11.10
N THR A 399 -18.47 -10.32 -10.15
CA THR A 399 -17.80 -10.74 -8.91
C THR A 399 -18.67 -11.68 -8.09
N LEU A 400 -19.94 -11.35 -7.86
CA LEU A 400 -20.85 -12.16 -7.06
C LEU A 400 -21.17 -13.52 -7.72
N LYS A 401 -21.28 -13.56 -9.06
CA LYS A 401 -21.40 -14.83 -9.80
C LYS A 401 -20.18 -15.72 -9.61
N TYR A 402 -18.98 -15.14 -9.70
CA TYR A 402 -17.73 -15.87 -9.42
C TYR A 402 -17.72 -16.40 -7.99
N LEU A 403 -18.04 -15.57 -6.99
CA LEU A 403 -18.09 -16.02 -5.60
C LEU A 403 -19.09 -17.15 -5.40
N ASN A 404 -20.24 -17.11 -6.08
CA ASN A 404 -21.27 -18.14 -5.92
C ASN A 404 -20.81 -19.51 -6.43
N SER A 405 -19.89 -19.58 -7.38
CA SER A 405 -19.33 -20.84 -7.87
C SER A 405 -18.14 -21.36 -7.06
N HIS A 406 -17.57 -20.55 -6.14
CA HIS A 406 -16.36 -20.91 -5.39
C HIS A 406 -16.62 -21.07 -3.89
N LEU A 407 -17.53 -20.27 -3.32
CA LEU A 407 -17.82 -20.32 -1.89
C LEU A 407 -18.66 -21.56 -1.53
N PRO A 408 -18.32 -22.25 -0.43
CA PRO A 408 -19.19 -23.26 0.17
C PRO A 408 -20.53 -22.68 0.58
N ASN A 409 -21.58 -23.49 0.49
CA ASN A 409 -22.93 -23.10 0.95
C ASN A 409 -22.90 -22.73 2.45
N GLY A 410 -23.67 -21.68 2.81
CA GLY A 410 -23.67 -21.10 4.15
C GLY A 410 -22.64 -19.98 4.34
N SER A 411 -22.06 -19.47 3.25
CA SER A 411 -21.17 -18.30 3.28
C SER A 411 -21.99 -17.00 3.40
N HIS A 412 -21.32 -15.88 3.69
CA HIS A 412 -21.96 -14.57 3.77
C HIS A 412 -21.11 -13.53 3.05
N VAL A 413 -21.71 -12.70 2.22
CA VAL A 413 -21.01 -11.62 1.50
C VAL A 413 -21.53 -10.27 1.96
N ILE A 414 -20.64 -9.35 2.31
CA ILE A 414 -20.96 -8.00 2.77
C ILE A 414 -20.37 -7.01 1.78
N LEU A 415 -21.22 -6.20 1.14
CA LEU A 415 -20.81 -5.09 0.29
C LEU A 415 -20.68 -3.82 1.13
N TYR A 416 -19.47 -3.26 1.23
CA TYR A 416 -19.24 -1.97 1.87
C TYR A 416 -19.51 -0.82 0.91
N GLY A 417 -20.23 0.21 1.38
CA GLY A 417 -20.34 1.49 0.69
C GLY A 417 -19.00 2.23 0.59
N LEU A 418 -18.94 3.21 -0.30
CA LEU A 418 -17.82 4.15 -0.41
C LEU A 418 -17.96 5.28 0.64
N PRO A 419 -16.83 5.82 1.14
CA PRO A 419 -16.81 6.95 2.07
C PRO A 419 -17.24 8.25 1.39
N ASP A 420 -17.64 9.23 2.22
CA ASP A 420 -17.56 10.64 1.85
C ASP A 420 -16.17 11.17 2.20
N GLY A 421 -15.24 11.21 1.24
CA GLY A 421 -13.85 11.62 1.46
C GLY A 421 -13.61 13.12 1.68
N THR A 422 -14.66 13.96 1.76
CA THR A 422 -14.50 15.41 2.00
C THR A 422 -13.77 15.73 3.31
N PHE A 423 -13.90 14.86 4.31
CA PHE A 423 -13.24 15.01 5.60
C PHE A 423 -11.71 15.09 5.50
N LEU A 424 -11.09 14.50 4.48
CA LEU A 424 -9.64 14.49 4.29
C LEU A 424 -9.12 15.92 4.14
N TRP A 425 -9.65 16.67 3.17
CA TRP A 425 -9.27 18.07 2.96
C TRP A 425 -9.59 18.90 4.19
N ASP A 426 -10.81 18.77 4.72
CA ASP A 426 -11.31 19.62 5.81
C ASP A 426 -10.47 19.48 7.09
N ASN A 427 -9.88 18.31 7.36
CA ASN A 427 -9.07 18.07 8.56
C ASN A 427 -7.56 18.15 8.35
N LEU A 428 -7.06 18.14 7.10
CA LEU A 428 -5.61 18.13 6.83
C LEU A 428 -5.05 19.37 6.16
N HIS A 429 -5.82 20.10 5.33
CA HIS A 429 -5.25 21.09 4.40
C HIS A 429 -4.33 22.14 5.04
N ASP A 430 -4.65 22.62 6.23
CA ASP A 430 -3.86 23.61 6.99
C ASP A 430 -2.78 22.99 7.90
N ARG A 431 -2.78 21.67 8.08
CA ARG A 431 -1.81 20.98 8.93
C ARG A 431 -0.50 20.79 8.18
N TYR A 432 0.61 20.77 8.92
CA TYR A 432 1.92 20.50 8.35
C TYR A 432 2.06 19.02 7.96
N TYR A 433 2.45 18.81 6.70
CA TYR A 433 2.89 17.51 6.18
C TYR A 433 4.18 17.08 6.89
N PRO A 434 4.52 15.79 7.06
CA PRO A 434 5.73 15.38 7.79
C PRO A 434 7.03 16.07 7.33
N LEU A 435 7.26 16.25 6.03
CA LEU A 435 8.41 17.00 5.52
C LEU A 435 8.34 18.51 5.82
N GLY A 436 7.17 19.05 6.17
CA GLY A 436 6.98 20.45 6.53
C GLY A 436 7.01 20.74 8.02
N GLN A 437 7.12 19.72 8.88
CA GLN A 437 7.00 19.90 10.33
C GLN A 437 8.19 20.63 10.95
N LEU A 438 9.42 20.36 10.45
CA LEU A 438 10.64 20.95 11.00
C LEU A 438 10.65 22.48 10.81
N ASN A 439 10.35 22.93 9.59
CA ASN A 439 10.48 24.34 9.18
C ASN A 439 9.14 25.07 9.03
N LYS A 440 8.01 24.37 9.24
CA LYS A 440 6.66 24.92 9.14
C LYS A 440 6.35 25.52 7.76
N ASP A 441 6.81 24.86 6.71
CA ASP A 441 6.84 25.36 5.32
C ASP A 441 6.01 24.55 4.32
N VAL A 442 5.63 23.31 4.64
CA VAL A 442 4.81 22.44 3.78
C VAL A 442 3.55 21.96 4.52
N THR A 443 2.38 22.38 4.05
CA THR A 443 1.08 21.85 4.52
C THR A 443 0.59 20.71 3.63
N TYR A 444 -0.44 19.99 4.04
CA TYR A 444 -1.09 19.01 3.15
C TYR A 444 -1.70 19.68 1.91
N ALA A 445 -2.15 20.94 1.99
CA ALA A 445 -2.59 21.67 0.78
C ALA A 445 -1.46 21.81 -0.25
N HIS A 446 -0.23 22.14 0.20
CA HIS A 446 0.94 22.18 -0.67
C HIS A 446 1.25 20.79 -1.24
N PHE A 447 1.27 19.76 -0.38
CA PHE A 447 1.51 18.39 -0.80
C PHE A 447 0.51 17.88 -1.84
N TYR A 448 -0.79 18.11 -1.62
CA TYR A 448 -1.83 17.71 -2.57
C TYR A 448 -1.70 18.43 -3.90
N SER A 449 -1.46 19.75 -3.87
CA SER A 449 -1.20 20.53 -5.09
C SER A 449 0.00 19.96 -5.88
N PHE A 450 1.08 19.61 -5.18
CA PHE A 450 2.26 19.01 -5.78
C PHE A 450 1.95 17.65 -6.44
N LEU A 451 1.27 16.75 -5.74
CA LEU A 451 0.89 15.44 -6.28
C LEU A 451 -0.06 15.56 -7.49
N ASN A 452 -1.04 16.47 -7.41
CA ASN A 452 -2.00 16.71 -8.49
C ASN A 452 -1.31 17.27 -9.75
N CYS A 453 -0.37 18.21 -9.57
CA CYS A 453 0.43 18.73 -10.67
C CYS A 453 1.27 17.64 -11.36
N LEU A 454 1.87 16.76 -10.55
CA LEU A 454 2.64 15.61 -11.03
C LEU A 454 1.78 14.46 -11.59
N GLN A 455 0.44 14.53 -11.47
CA GLN A 455 -0.50 13.46 -11.84
C GLN A 455 -0.22 12.11 -11.16
N VAL A 456 0.26 12.17 -9.91
CA VAL A 456 0.54 10.99 -9.07
C VAL A 456 -0.27 10.99 -7.77
N SER A 457 -1.26 11.88 -7.67
CA SER A 457 -2.20 11.91 -6.55
C SER A 457 -3.03 10.62 -6.51
N PRO A 458 -3.15 9.96 -5.35
CA PRO A 458 -3.97 8.75 -5.24
C PRO A 458 -5.45 9.07 -5.39
N CYS A 459 -5.87 10.29 -5.04
CA CYS A 459 -7.23 10.75 -5.24
C CYS A 459 -7.28 12.26 -5.49
N HIS A 460 -6.97 12.68 -6.72
CA HIS A 460 -6.98 14.10 -7.10
C HIS A 460 -8.29 14.79 -6.70
N SER A 461 -9.41 14.09 -6.86
CA SER A 461 -10.72 14.72 -6.72
C SER A 461 -11.13 15.03 -5.27
N TRP A 462 -10.74 14.23 -4.27
CA TRP A 462 -10.93 14.55 -2.84
C TRP A 462 -9.75 15.33 -2.24
N MET A 463 -8.52 15.07 -2.69
CA MET A 463 -7.30 15.76 -2.26
C MET A 463 -7.07 17.02 -3.12
N SER A 464 -8.07 17.91 -3.16
CA SER A 464 -8.03 19.13 -3.97
C SER A 464 -8.60 20.31 -3.21
N SER A 465 -8.05 21.51 -3.45
CA SER A 465 -8.61 22.76 -2.93
C SER A 465 -9.95 23.12 -3.59
N ASN A 466 -10.25 22.57 -4.77
CA ASN A 466 -11.49 22.80 -5.49
C ASN A 466 -12.67 22.09 -4.79
N LYS A 467 -13.45 22.86 -4.02
CA LYS A 467 -14.60 22.34 -3.28
C LYS A 467 -15.66 21.71 -4.19
N THR A 468 -15.91 22.28 -5.36
CA THR A 468 -16.86 21.73 -6.34
C THR A 468 -16.45 20.33 -6.78
N LEU A 469 -15.15 20.12 -7.04
CA LEU A 469 -14.62 18.81 -7.41
C LEU A 469 -14.78 17.78 -6.28
N ARG A 470 -14.50 18.19 -5.03
CA ARG A 470 -14.72 17.32 -3.86
C ARG A 470 -16.19 16.93 -3.71
N THR A 471 -17.12 17.88 -3.87
CA THR A 471 -18.56 17.63 -3.83
C THR A 471 -19.01 16.65 -4.90
N LEU A 472 -18.61 16.85 -6.17
CA LEU A 472 -18.95 15.93 -7.27
C LEU A 472 -18.44 14.51 -7.02
N THR A 473 -17.26 14.38 -6.41
CA THR A 473 -16.68 13.08 -6.04
C THR A 473 -17.53 12.38 -4.99
N SER A 474 -17.91 13.07 -3.92
CA SER A 474 -18.76 12.51 -2.87
C SER A 474 -20.16 12.19 -3.37
N GLU A 475 -20.71 12.99 -4.29
CA GLU A 475 -21.96 12.67 -4.98
C GLU A 475 -21.86 11.37 -5.77
N ARG A 476 -20.78 11.17 -6.54
CA ARG A 476 -20.55 9.92 -7.25
C ARG A 476 -20.38 8.75 -6.28
N ALA A 477 -19.58 8.91 -5.22
CA ALA A 477 -19.39 7.86 -4.21
C ALA A 477 -20.73 7.42 -3.60
N LYS A 478 -21.60 8.38 -3.26
CA LYS A 478 -22.96 8.10 -2.78
C LYS A 478 -23.83 7.37 -3.81
N GLN A 479 -23.75 7.72 -5.09
CA GLN A 479 -24.46 7.01 -6.16
C GLN A 479 -24.00 5.54 -6.24
N LEU A 480 -22.68 5.30 -6.17
CA LEU A 480 -22.08 3.96 -6.19
C LEU A 480 -22.47 3.14 -4.95
N SER A 481 -22.43 3.74 -3.75
CA SER A 481 -22.91 3.13 -2.51
C SER A 481 -24.38 2.71 -2.61
N ASN A 482 -25.24 3.57 -3.16
CA ASN A 482 -26.65 3.24 -3.42
C ASN A 482 -26.83 2.08 -4.41
N THR A 483 -25.96 1.97 -5.42
CA THR A 483 -25.95 0.81 -6.33
C THR A 483 -25.62 -0.48 -5.57
N LEU A 484 -24.59 -0.48 -4.72
CA LEU A 484 -24.24 -1.64 -3.89
C LEU A 484 -25.40 -2.05 -2.96
N LYS A 485 -26.03 -1.08 -2.30
CA LYS A 485 -27.21 -1.27 -1.45
C LYS A 485 -28.38 -1.90 -2.21
N LYS A 486 -28.63 -1.42 -3.45
CA LYS A 486 -29.66 -1.98 -4.33
C LYS A 486 -29.35 -3.43 -4.72
N ILE A 487 -28.10 -3.75 -5.02
CA ILE A 487 -27.68 -5.11 -5.36
C ILE A 487 -27.93 -6.04 -4.17
N ALA A 488 -27.46 -5.67 -2.97
CA ALA A 488 -27.62 -6.49 -1.78
C ALA A 488 -29.07 -6.78 -1.40
N THR A 489 -29.97 -5.82 -1.63
CA THR A 489 -31.39 -5.96 -1.28
C THR A 489 -32.24 -6.64 -2.36
N SER A 490 -31.75 -6.74 -3.60
CA SER A 490 -32.54 -7.27 -4.73
C SER A 490 -32.03 -8.60 -5.31
N GLN A 491 -30.74 -8.89 -5.18
CA GLN A 491 -30.12 -10.09 -5.76
C GLN A 491 -30.04 -11.22 -4.74
N LYS A 492 -30.15 -12.45 -5.23
CA LYS A 492 -30.03 -13.67 -4.41
C LYS A 492 -29.06 -14.65 -5.06
N PHE A 493 -28.34 -15.37 -4.22
CA PHE A 493 -27.36 -16.36 -4.61
C PHE A 493 -27.60 -17.65 -3.81
N THR A 494 -27.13 -18.78 -4.33
CA THR A 494 -27.45 -20.10 -3.76
C THR A 494 -26.53 -20.46 -2.60
N ASN A 495 -25.28 -20.00 -2.62
CA ASN A 495 -24.26 -20.42 -1.66
C ASN A 495 -23.96 -19.38 -0.56
N PHE A 496 -24.52 -18.18 -0.68
CA PHE A 496 -24.34 -17.14 0.34
C PHE A 496 -25.50 -16.17 0.44
N ASP A 497 -25.67 -15.63 1.63
CA ASP A 497 -26.49 -14.44 1.86
C ASP A 497 -25.70 -13.18 1.53
N LEU A 498 -26.40 -12.15 1.06
CA LEU A 498 -25.80 -10.89 0.64
C LEU A 498 -26.29 -9.74 1.52
N PHE A 499 -25.35 -8.95 2.04
CA PHE A 499 -25.61 -7.82 2.92
C PHE A 499 -24.95 -6.56 2.36
N TYR A 500 -25.42 -5.41 2.83
CA TYR A 500 -24.80 -4.12 2.56
C TYR A 500 -24.55 -3.40 3.88
N MET A 501 -23.42 -2.71 3.96
CA MET A 501 -23.09 -1.85 5.10
C MET A 501 -22.57 -0.51 4.59
N ASP A 502 -23.10 0.58 5.14
CA ASP A 502 -22.62 1.92 4.86
C ASP A 502 -21.21 2.11 5.45
N PHE A 503 -20.36 2.90 4.78
CA PHE A 503 -19.10 3.37 5.37
C PHE A 503 -19.37 4.66 6.13
N ASP A 504 -19.76 4.52 7.41
CA ASP A 504 -20.08 5.69 8.24
C ASP A 504 -18.83 6.22 8.96
N PHE A 505 -18.07 7.04 8.25
CA PHE A 505 -16.90 7.69 8.84
C PHE A 505 -17.27 8.72 9.92
N HIS A 506 -18.51 9.23 9.93
CA HIS A 506 -18.95 10.18 10.95
C HIS A 506 -19.06 9.49 12.31
N GLU A 507 -19.62 8.27 12.35
CA GLU A 507 -19.66 7.46 13.57
C GLU A 507 -18.25 7.17 14.12
N VAL A 508 -17.29 6.84 13.24
CA VAL A 508 -15.89 6.60 13.63
C VAL A 508 -15.25 7.86 14.21
N ILE A 509 -15.45 9.01 13.57
CA ILE A 509 -14.97 10.30 14.08
C ILE A 509 -15.60 10.61 15.45
N GLU A 510 -16.90 10.41 15.61
CA GLU A 510 -17.59 10.67 16.87
C GLU A 510 -17.07 9.78 18.00
N GLU A 511 -16.88 8.48 17.73
CA GLU A 511 -16.29 7.55 18.68
C GLU A 511 -14.85 7.93 19.03
N TRP A 512 -14.07 8.38 18.06
CA TRP A 512 -12.71 8.85 18.31
C TRP A 512 -12.68 10.12 19.16
N ARG A 513 -13.60 11.07 18.91
CA ARG A 513 -13.75 12.29 19.73
C ARG A 513 -14.16 11.95 21.17
N LYS A 514 -15.02 10.96 21.39
CA LYS A 514 -15.38 10.48 22.75
C LYS A 514 -14.15 9.98 23.53
N ARG A 515 -13.11 9.53 22.84
CA ARG A 515 -11.82 9.10 23.42
C ARG A 515 -10.81 10.25 23.58
N GLY A 516 -11.23 11.50 23.32
CA GLY A 516 -10.36 12.69 23.36
C GLY A 516 -9.50 12.88 22.10
N GLY A 517 -9.76 12.09 21.06
CA GLY A 517 -9.06 12.16 19.79
C GLY A 517 -9.54 13.28 18.87
N GLN A 518 -8.76 13.57 17.83
CA GLN A 518 -9.07 14.52 16.76
C GLN A 518 -9.12 13.82 15.41
N PRO A 519 -9.99 14.22 14.47
CA PRO A 519 -10.22 13.48 13.22
C PRO A 519 -8.96 13.31 12.36
N TRP A 520 -8.05 14.30 12.32
CA TRP A 520 -6.80 14.20 11.57
C TRP A 520 -5.89 13.05 12.03
N GLN A 521 -6.08 12.54 13.26
CA GLN A 521 -5.32 11.42 13.82
C GLN A 521 -5.78 10.07 13.31
N LEU A 522 -6.84 10.02 12.49
CA LEU A 522 -7.40 8.82 11.86
C LEU A 522 -6.86 8.61 10.44
N ILE A 523 -6.08 9.56 9.91
CA ILE A 523 -5.56 9.52 8.54
C ILE A 523 -4.06 9.17 8.59
N GLU A 524 -3.61 8.41 7.59
CA GLU A 524 -2.19 8.12 7.39
C GLU A 524 -1.39 9.42 7.15
N PRO A 525 -0.35 9.72 7.95
CA PRO A 525 0.30 11.01 7.92
C PRO A 525 1.18 11.23 6.66
N VAL A 526 1.63 10.17 6.00
CA VAL A 526 2.56 10.30 4.86
C VAL A 526 1.83 10.44 3.53
N ASP A 527 0.66 9.84 3.36
CA ASP A 527 -0.14 10.01 2.15
C ASP A 527 -1.30 11.01 2.32
N GLY A 528 -1.76 11.27 3.55
CA GLY A 528 -2.87 12.18 3.82
C GLY A 528 -4.21 11.69 3.24
N PHE A 529 -4.36 10.40 3.00
CA PHE A 529 -5.47 9.82 2.26
C PHE A 529 -6.06 8.60 2.94
N HIS A 530 -5.25 7.58 3.23
CA HIS A 530 -5.76 6.32 3.75
C HIS A 530 -6.18 6.43 5.23
N PRO A 531 -7.18 5.65 5.67
CA PRO A 531 -7.42 5.45 7.08
C PRO A 531 -6.24 4.72 7.72
N ASN A 532 -5.78 5.19 8.88
CA ASN A 532 -4.70 4.54 9.61
C ASN A 532 -5.21 3.43 10.55
N GLU A 533 -4.29 2.75 11.23
CA GLU A 533 -4.64 1.65 12.15
C GLU A 533 -5.70 2.04 13.21
N LYS A 534 -5.67 3.29 13.70
CA LYS A 534 -6.60 3.76 14.75
C LYS A 534 -8.02 3.87 14.23
N ASP A 535 -8.17 4.38 13.01
CA ASP A 535 -9.46 4.48 12.33
C ASP A 535 -10.07 3.11 12.12
N VAL A 536 -9.27 2.25 11.50
CA VAL A 536 -9.68 0.91 11.11
C VAL A 536 -10.09 0.07 12.33
N LEU A 537 -9.42 0.22 13.48
CA LEU A 537 -9.81 -0.48 14.71
C LEU A 537 -11.01 0.16 15.43
N THR A 538 -11.17 1.49 15.35
CA THR A 538 -12.32 2.19 15.96
C THR A 538 -13.63 1.87 15.24
N CYS A 539 -13.57 1.62 13.92
CA CYS A 539 -14.70 1.22 13.08
C CYS A 539 -15.28 -0.18 13.41
N LEU A 540 -14.52 -1.05 14.09
CA LEU A 540 -14.92 -2.44 14.37
C LEU A 540 -15.70 -2.64 15.67
N ARG A 541 -16.15 -1.54 16.27
CA ARG A 541 -16.96 -1.52 17.49
C ARG A 541 -18.42 -1.28 17.14
#